data_AF-A0A919VB45-F1
#
_entry.id   AF-A0A919VB45-F1
#
_cell.length_a   1.000
_cell.length_b   1.000
_cell.length_c   1.000
_cell.angle_alpha   90.00
_cell.angle_beta   90.00
_cell.angle_gamma   90.00
#
_symmetry.space_group_name_H-M   'P 1'
#
loop_
_entity.id
_entity.type
_entity.pdbx_description
1 polymer ?
#
loop_
_entity_poly.entity_id
_entity_poly.type
_entity_poly.pdbx_seq_one_letter_code
_entity_poly.pdbx_strand_id
1 'polypeptide(L)'
;MVGLLLVLGRDRFPPLIEALAAQPPGAPTTVLHGAFREAFAALSAKEIAAGHEREVFAATVPELLVANLRRSPDLIGEVCAIVADRAGCAEDDPRIRNAVGAVLGVVAMVWAQWARNSRLDGPAEIDKALAHLESGLSL
;
A
#
# COMPACT_ATOMS: atom_id res chain seq x y z
N MET A 1 -18.48 3.98 1.52
CA MET A 1 -17.93 4.88 0.49
C MET A 1 -16.39 4.91 0.61
N VAL A 2 -15.67 3.80 0.39
CA VAL A 2 -14.26 3.69 0.82
C VAL A 2 -13.53 2.59 0.01
N GLY A 3 -12.68 2.97 -0.95
CA GLY A 3 -11.92 2.00 -1.75
C GLY A 3 -10.50 2.47 -2.08
N LEU A 4 -9.52 1.77 -1.54
CA LEU A 4 -8.10 1.71 -1.88
C LEU A 4 -7.27 2.98 -1.66
N LEU A 5 -7.91 4.13 -1.47
CA LEU A 5 -7.25 5.43 -1.45
C LEU A 5 -7.70 6.37 -0.33
N LEU A 6 -8.72 5.96 0.42
CA LEU A 6 -9.04 6.53 1.74
C LEU A 6 -8.27 5.81 2.88
N VAL A 7 -7.54 4.74 2.56
CA VAL A 7 -6.64 4.00 3.49
C VAL A 7 -5.64 4.92 4.18
N LEU A 8 -5.30 6.04 3.58
CA LEU A 8 -4.34 6.97 4.16
C LEU A 8 -4.97 8.33 4.52
N GLY A 9 -6.27 8.51 4.27
CA GLY A 9 -7.01 9.75 4.50
C GLY A 9 -8.15 9.54 5.49
N ARG A 10 -7.79 9.33 6.77
CA ARG A 10 -8.64 9.39 7.99
C ARG A 10 -9.14 8.06 8.59
N ASP A 11 -9.18 6.95 7.85
CA ASP A 11 -9.43 5.61 8.40
C ASP A 11 -8.25 4.67 8.07
N ARG A 12 -7.30 4.63 9.02
CA ARG A 12 -5.97 4.03 8.95
C ARG A 12 -6.03 2.51 8.81
N PHE A 13 -6.10 2.00 7.58
CA PHE A 13 -5.96 0.58 7.35
C PHE A 13 -5.23 0.27 6.05
N PRO A 14 -3.98 -0.23 6.09
CA PRO A 14 -3.16 -0.38 7.29
C PRO A 14 -2.59 1.01 7.69
N PRO A 15 -2.10 1.23 8.93
CA PRO A 15 -1.52 2.50 9.38
C PRO A 15 -0.19 2.78 8.68
N LEU A 16 -0.20 2.81 7.35
CA LEU A 16 0.98 2.77 6.50
C LEU A 16 1.85 4.00 6.72
N ILE A 17 1.26 5.19 6.92
CA ILE A 17 2.00 6.41 7.23
C ILE A 17 2.80 6.27 8.54
N GLU A 18 2.16 5.75 9.59
CA GLU A 18 2.80 5.54 10.90
C GLU A 18 3.89 4.47 10.79
N ALA A 19 3.61 3.36 10.09
CA ALA A 19 4.58 2.30 9.84
C ALA A 19 5.76 2.76 8.97
N LEU A 20 5.51 3.59 7.95
CA LEU A 20 6.56 4.22 7.11
C LEU A 20 7.45 5.14 7.95
N ALA A 21 6.84 5.96 8.80
CA ALA A 21 7.56 6.85 9.70
C ALA A 21 8.36 6.08 10.78
N ALA A 22 7.99 4.84 11.10
CA ALA A 22 8.71 3.97 12.02
C ALA A 22 9.84 3.16 11.36
N GLN A 23 9.90 3.09 10.02
CA GLN A 23 10.91 2.28 9.34
C GLN A 23 12.33 2.82 9.57
N PRO A 24 13.33 1.93 9.70
CA PRO A 24 14.73 2.34 9.65
C PRO A 24 15.10 2.88 8.26
N PRO A 25 16.20 3.66 8.17
CA PRO A 25 16.71 4.09 6.87
C PRO A 25 17.06 2.90 5.97
N GLY A 26 16.75 3.01 4.68
CA GLY A 26 16.96 1.90 3.74
C GLY A 26 16.57 2.24 2.30
N ALA A 27 16.74 1.28 1.38
CA ALA A 27 16.30 1.46 0.01
C ALA A 27 14.77 1.70 -0.05
N PRO A 28 14.26 2.52 -0.98
CA PRO A 28 12.83 2.88 -1.03
C PRO A 28 11.88 1.67 -1.03
N THR A 29 12.21 0.63 -1.79
CA THR A 29 11.42 -0.62 -1.84
C THR A 29 11.45 -1.38 -0.52
N THR A 30 12.60 -1.43 0.16
CA THR A 30 12.77 -2.04 1.48
C THR A 30 11.94 -1.32 2.55
N VAL A 31 11.98 0.02 2.55
CA VAL A 31 11.17 0.86 3.46
C VAL A 31 9.68 0.60 3.24
N LEU A 32 9.22 0.63 2.00
CA LEU A 32 7.82 0.37 1.67
C LEU A 32 7.39 -1.05 2.07
N HIS A 33 8.21 -2.06 1.76
CA HIS A 33 7.93 -3.45 2.09
C HIS A 33 7.85 -3.68 3.60
N GLY A 34 8.81 -3.15 4.37
CA GLY A 34 8.79 -3.19 5.83
C GLY A 34 7.56 -2.52 6.42
N ALA A 35 7.19 -1.35 5.89
CA ALA A 35 6.00 -0.63 6.35
C ALA A 35 4.70 -1.41 6.08
N PHE A 36 4.54 -2.04 4.92
CA PHE A 36 3.37 -2.89 4.66
C PHE A 36 3.28 -4.07 5.64
N ARG A 37 4.41 -4.73 5.89
CA ARG A 37 4.47 -5.86 6.84
C ARG A 37 4.08 -5.43 8.25
N GLU A 38 4.67 -4.35 8.74
CA GLU A 38 4.38 -3.81 10.08
C GLU A 38 2.93 -3.35 10.19
N ALA A 39 2.44 -2.64 9.16
CA ALA A 39 1.10 -2.10 9.18
C ALA A 39 0.06 -3.23 9.18
N PHE A 40 0.23 -4.33 8.42
CA PHE A 40 -0.64 -5.52 8.52
C PHE A 40 -0.50 -6.27 9.85
N ALA A 41 0.71 -6.37 10.41
CA ALA A 41 0.95 -7.03 11.69
C ALA A 41 0.26 -6.31 12.87
N ALA A 42 0.03 -5.00 12.75
CA ALA A 42 -0.67 -4.19 13.73
C ALA A 42 -2.20 -4.45 13.78
N LEU A 43 -2.74 -5.26 12.85
CA LEU A 43 -4.17 -5.41 12.64
C LEU A 43 -4.62 -6.83 12.97
N SER A 44 -5.77 -6.95 13.63
CA SER A 44 -6.40 -8.26 13.85
C SER A 44 -6.98 -8.84 12.56
N ALA A 45 -7.12 -10.17 12.50
CA ALA A 45 -7.78 -10.84 11.37
C ALA A 45 -9.19 -10.29 11.09
N LYS A 46 -9.91 -9.85 12.12
CA LYS A 46 -11.23 -9.23 11.98
C LYS A 46 -11.16 -7.86 11.32
N GLU A 47 -10.18 -7.03 11.68
CA GLU A 47 -9.97 -5.72 11.06
C GLU A 47 -9.52 -5.86 9.60
N ILE A 48 -8.66 -6.85 9.33
CA ILE A 48 -8.23 -7.23 7.98
C ILE A 48 -9.43 -7.65 7.12
N ALA A 49 -10.28 -8.54 7.62
CA ALA A 49 -11.48 -8.98 6.91
C ALA A 49 -12.47 -7.83 6.69
N ALA A 50 -12.73 -7.02 7.72
CA ALA A 50 -13.62 -5.86 7.60
C ALA A 50 -13.07 -4.80 6.62
N GLY A 51 -11.75 -4.61 6.57
CA GLY A 51 -11.07 -3.78 5.58
C GLY A 51 -11.29 -4.32 4.17
N HIS A 52 -11.05 -5.61 3.96
CA HIS A 52 -11.25 -6.29 2.69
C HIS A 52 -12.69 -6.19 2.16
N GLU A 53 -13.69 -6.46 3.00
CA GLU A 53 -15.11 -6.37 2.60
C GLU A 53 -15.49 -4.95 2.10
N ARG A 54 -14.97 -3.92 2.76
CA ARG A 54 -15.15 -2.52 2.35
C ARG A 54 -14.53 -2.25 0.97
N GLU A 55 -13.34 -2.79 0.75
CA GLU A 55 -12.60 -2.65 -0.52
C GLU A 55 -13.30 -3.35 -1.69
N VAL A 56 -13.77 -4.58 -1.49
CA VAL A 56 -14.58 -5.29 -2.49
C VAL A 56 -15.80 -4.44 -2.87
N PHE A 57 -16.49 -3.89 -1.88
CA PHE A 57 -17.66 -3.05 -2.14
C PHE A 57 -17.31 -1.80 -2.96
N ALA A 58 -16.25 -1.07 -2.61
CA ALA A 58 -15.92 0.16 -3.31
C ALA A 58 -15.35 -0.06 -4.73
N ALA A 59 -14.72 -1.19 -5.01
CA ALA A 59 -14.29 -1.56 -6.36
C ALA A 59 -15.48 -1.84 -7.30
N THR A 60 -16.68 -2.11 -6.77
CA THR A 60 -17.89 -2.37 -7.57
C THR A 60 -18.68 -1.11 -7.94
N VAL A 61 -18.31 0.06 -7.39
CA VAL A 61 -19.02 1.33 -7.64
C VAL A 61 -18.14 2.30 -8.43
N PRO A 62 -18.42 2.53 -9.73
CA PRO A 62 -17.57 3.35 -10.62
C PRO A 62 -17.32 4.78 -10.14
N GLU A 63 -18.34 5.43 -9.54
CA GLU A 63 -18.24 6.79 -9.02
C GLU A 63 -17.26 6.87 -7.84
N LEU A 64 -17.18 5.80 -7.04
CA LEU A 64 -16.22 5.70 -5.95
C LEU A 64 -14.80 5.55 -6.49
N LEU A 65 -14.61 4.70 -7.50
CA LEU A 65 -13.31 4.54 -8.15
C LEU A 65 -12.76 5.89 -8.68
N VAL A 66 -13.59 6.69 -9.35
CA VAL A 66 -13.19 8.01 -9.87
C VAL A 66 -12.90 9.01 -8.73
N ALA A 67 -13.72 9.03 -7.69
CA ALA A 67 -13.49 9.88 -6.53
C ALA A 67 -12.18 9.53 -5.80
N ASN A 68 -11.83 8.24 -5.75
CA ASN A 68 -10.62 7.73 -5.13
C ASN A 68 -9.37 8.17 -5.90
N LEU A 69 -9.39 8.09 -7.24
CA LEU A 69 -8.29 8.54 -8.09
C LEU A 69 -7.99 10.05 -7.97
N ARG A 70 -9.00 10.87 -7.62
CA ARG A 70 -8.85 12.33 -7.46
C ARG A 70 -8.20 12.74 -6.14
N ARG A 71 -8.33 11.94 -5.09
CA ARG A 71 -7.71 12.21 -3.76
C ARG A 71 -6.30 11.65 -3.63
N SER A 72 -5.86 10.86 -4.61
CA SER A 72 -4.54 10.22 -4.62
C SER A 72 -3.33 11.13 -4.64
N PRO A 73 -3.34 12.28 -5.34
CA PRO A 73 -2.12 13.06 -5.51
C PRO A 73 -1.53 13.54 -4.18
N ASP A 74 -2.35 14.08 -3.28
CA ASP A 74 -1.89 14.63 -1.99
C ASP A 74 -1.23 13.55 -1.13
N LEU A 75 -1.82 12.38 -1.18
CA LEU A 75 -1.44 11.27 -0.33
C LEU A 75 -0.23 10.49 -0.84
N ILE A 76 -0.19 10.26 -2.15
CA ILE A 76 1.01 9.73 -2.80
C ILE A 76 2.17 10.70 -2.57
N GLY A 77 1.92 12.01 -2.57
CA GLY A 77 2.89 13.03 -2.17
C GLY A 77 3.42 12.82 -0.75
N GLU A 78 2.55 12.62 0.24
CA GLU A 78 2.94 12.33 1.63
C GLU A 78 3.79 11.05 1.75
N VAL A 79 3.37 9.96 1.09
CA VAL A 79 4.14 8.70 1.07
C VAL A 79 5.50 8.91 0.43
N CYS A 80 5.58 9.60 -0.71
CA CYS A 80 6.84 9.91 -1.38
C CYS A 80 7.78 10.71 -0.47
N ALA A 81 7.28 11.72 0.24
CA ALA A 81 8.08 12.53 1.15
C ALA A 81 8.67 11.70 2.30
N ILE A 82 7.85 10.85 2.95
CA ILE A 82 8.32 9.99 4.04
C ILE A 82 9.36 8.98 3.53
N VAL A 83 9.11 8.35 2.39
CA VAL A 83 10.05 7.36 1.81
C VAL A 83 11.35 8.04 1.38
N ALA A 84 11.31 9.25 0.82
CA ALA A 84 12.50 10.02 0.45
C ALA A 84 13.38 10.31 1.66
N ASP A 85 12.77 10.76 2.75
CA ASP A 85 13.47 11.01 4.02
C ASP A 85 14.11 9.72 4.58
N ARG A 86 13.36 8.60 4.62
CA ARG A 86 13.91 7.30 5.05
C ARG A 86 15.01 6.77 4.13
N ALA A 87 14.93 7.06 2.83
CA ALA A 87 15.94 6.64 1.86
C ALA A 87 17.17 7.56 1.80
N GLY A 88 17.13 8.71 2.49
CA GLY A 88 18.20 9.71 2.43
C GLY A 88 18.40 10.29 1.03
N CYS A 89 17.34 10.43 0.25
CA CYS A 89 17.38 11.02 -1.09
C CYS A 89 16.42 12.20 -1.22
N ALA A 90 16.56 12.97 -2.30
CA ALA A 90 15.68 14.09 -2.59
C ALA A 90 14.25 13.60 -2.93
N GLU A 91 13.24 14.41 -2.61
CA GLU A 91 11.83 14.08 -2.88
C GLU A 91 11.53 13.94 -4.39
N ASP A 92 12.28 14.64 -5.24
CA ASP A 92 12.17 14.59 -6.70
C ASP A 92 13.01 13.49 -7.35
N ASP A 93 13.70 12.67 -6.54
CA ASP A 93 14.49 11.55 -7.04
C ASP A 93 13.58 10.53 -7.76
N PRO A 94 13.83 10.21 -9.05
CA PRO A 94 13.02 9.27 -9.80
C PRO A 94 12.88 7.89 -9.15
N ARG A 95 13.84 7.49 -8.30
CA ARG A 95 13.78 6.22 -7.55
C ARG A 95 12.59 6.17 -6.60
N ILE A 96 12.18 7.30 -6.04
CA ILE A 96 11.04 7.39 -5.12
C ILE A 96 9.73 7.16 -5.86
N ARG A 97 9.44 7.96 -6.90
CA ARG A 97 8.20 7.79 -7.69
C ARG A 97 8.10 6.39 -8.31
N ASN A 98 9.23 5.82 -8.75
CA ASN A 98 9.25 4.48 -9.34
C ASN A 98 8.97 3.39 -8.30
N ALA A 99 9.61 3.47 -7.13
CA ALA A 99 9.39 2.50 -6.05
C ALA A 99 7.95 2.56 -5.52
N VAL A 100 7.45 3.76 -5.21
CA VAL A 100 6.07 3.97 -4.74
C VAL A 100 5.06 3.46 -5.77
N GLY A 101 5.23 3.83 -7.05
CA GLY A 101 4.35 3.36 -8.12
C GLY A 101 4.36 1.84 -8.29
N ALA A 102 5.55 1.21 -8.27
CA ALA A 102 5.68 -0.23 -8.40
C ALA A 102 5.03 -0.98 -7.22
N VAL A 103 5.32 -0.56 -5.98
CA VAL A 103 4.76 -1.17 -4.77
C VAL A 103 3.23 -1.04 -4.77
N LEU A 104 2.70 0.17 -4.97
CA LEU A 104 1.25 0.39 -4.97
C LEU A 104 0.55 -0.39 -6.10
N GLY A 105 1.19 -0.51 -7.27
CA GLY A 105 0.68 -1.31 -8.38
C GLY A 105 0.61 -2.80 -8.05
N VAL A 106 1.69 -3.38 -7.51
CA VAL A 106 1.72 -4.80 -7.08
C VAL A 106 0.66 -5.06 -6.01
N VAL A 107 0.60 -4.19 -5.02
CA VAL A 107 -0.36 -4.25 -3.91
C VAL A 107 -1.80 -4.20 -4.42
N ALA A 108 -2.12 -3.27 -5.32
CA ALA A 108 -3.46 -3.18 -5.93
C ALA A 108 -3.84 -4.45 -6.71
N MET A 109 -2.89 -5.07 -7.41
CA MET A 109 -3.12 -6.31 -8.17
C MET A 109 -3.41 -7.50 -7.25
N VAL A 110 -2.71 -7.63 -6.13
CA VAL A 110 -2.98 -8.68 -5.12
C VAL A 110 -4.34 -8.41 -4.46
N TRP A 111 -4.63 -7.17 -4.10
CA TRP A 111 -5.92 -6.79 -3.52
C TRP A 111 -7.10 -7.14 -4.43
N ALA A 112 -7.00 -6.84 -5.72
CA ALA A 112 -8.03 -7.16 -6.69
C ALA A 112 -8.24 -8.68 -6.83
N GLN A 113 -7.18 -9.48 -6.72
CA GLN A 113 -7.29 -10.95 -6.71
C GLN A 113 -7.97 -11.44 -5.45
N TRP A 114 -7.56 -10.92 -4.29
CA TRP A 114 -8.17 -11.25 -3.01
C TRP A 114 -9.65 -10.90 -2.97
N ALA A 115 -10.04 -9.76 -3.55
CA ALA A 115 -11.45 -9.33 -3.68
C ALA A 115 -12.33 -10.34 -4.41
N ARG A 116 -11.76 -11.09 -5.36
CA ARG A 116 -12.47 -12.13 -6.13
C ARG A 116 -12.34 -13.53 -5.53
N ASN A 117 -11.43 -13.73 -4.57
CA ASN A 117 -11.14 -15.01 -3.96
C ASN A 117 -10.93 -14.86 -2.45
N SER A 118 -12.02 -15.01 -1.68
CA SER A 118 -12.00 -14.89 -0.22
C SER A 118 -11.19 -15.97 0.51
N ARG A 119 -10.70 -17.00 -0.19
CA ARG A 119 -9.82 -18.03 0.40
C ARG A 119 -8.34 -17.64 0.38
N LEU A 120 -7.99 -16.56 -0.33
CA LEU A 120 -6.63 -16.07 -0.42
C LEU A 120 -6.26 -15.33 0.86
N ASP A 121 -5.06 -15.58 1.39
CA ASP A 121 -4.49 -14.79 2.48
C ASP A 121 -3.87 -13.52 1.87
N GLY A 122 -4.66 -12.44 1.83
CA GLY A 122 -4.26 -11.17 1.21
C GLY A 122 -2.95 -10.61 1.77
N PRO A 123 -2.82 -10.43 3.09
CA PRO A 123 -1.58 -9.96 3.70
C PRO A 123 -0.36 -10.82 3.36
N ALA A 124 -0.48 -12.15 3.42
CA ALA A 124 0.63 -13.04 3.10
C ALA A 124 1.03 -12.97 1.61
N GLU A 125 0.07 -12.89 0.69
CA GLU A 125 0.35 -12.73 -0.74
C GLU A 125 0.94 -11.35 -1.08
N ILE A 126 0.55 -10.29 -0.35
CA ILE A 126 1.18 -8.97 -0.49
C ILE A 126 2.64 -9.01 -0.03
N ASP A 127 2.93 -9.56 1.15
CA ASP A 127 4.31 -9.71 1.65
C ASP A 127 5.18 -10.49 0.66
N LYS A 128 4.68 -11.63 0.15
CA LYS A 128 5.37 -12.43 -0.86
C LYS A 128 5.61 -11.66 -2.16
N ALA A 129 4.61 -10.91 -2.65
CA ALA A 129 4.73 -10.14 -3.88
C ALA A 129 5.73 -8.99 -3.74
N LEU A 130 5.76 -8.32 -2.58
CA LEU A 130 6.72 -7.26 -2.28
C LEU A 130 8.14 -7.79 -2.07
N ALA A 131 8.31 -8.96 -1.45
CA ALA A 131 9.60 -9.65 -1.39
C ALA A 131 10.15 -9.96 -2.80
N HIS A 132 9.29 -10.43 -3.70
CA HIS A 132 9.68 -10.68 -5.09
C HIS A 132 10.09 -9.39 -5.82
N LEU A 133 9.31 -8.31 -5.65
CA LEU A 133 9.66 -6.98 -6.18
C LEU A 133 11.01 -6.48 -5.65
N GLU A 134 11.25 -6.61 -4.35
CA GLU A 134 12.50 -6.20 -3.71
C GLU A 134 13.71 -7.00 -4.21
N SER A 135 13.54 -8.29 -4.51
CA SER A 135 14.60 -9.12 -5.11
C SER A 135 14.93 -8.80 -6.57
N GLY A 136 14.22 -7.86 -7.21
CA GLY A 136 14.51 -7.39 -8.57
C GLY A 136 13.68 -8.05 -9.68
N LEU A 137 12.54 -8.68 -9.37
CA LEU A 137 11.62 -9.25 -10.37
C LEU A 137 12.28 -10.24 -11.35
N SER A 138 12.95 -11.27 -10.83
CA SER A 138 13.46 -12.35 -11.69
C SER A 138 12.28 -13.18 -12.23
N LEU A 139 11.89 -12.93 -13.49
CA LEU A 139 10.77 -13.58 -14.19
C LEU A 139 11.14 -14.95 -14.79
#